data_AF-R9PCG3-F1
#
_entry.id   AF-R9PCG3-F1
#
_cell.length_a   1.000
_cell.length_b   1.000
_cell.length_c   1.000
_cell.angle_alpha   90.00
_cell.angle_beta   90.00
_cell.angle_gamma   90.00
#
_symmetry.space_group_name_H-M   'P 1'
#
loop_
_entity.id
_entity.type
_entity.pdbx_description
1 polymer ?
#
loop_
_entity_poly.entity_id
_entity_poly.type
_entity_poly.pdbx_seq_one_letter_code
_entity_poly.pdbx_strand_id
1 'polypeptide(L)' 'MESVVGFYKSLPKGEAPQKRGGGIKARYFDGKNASGKPIVATLFTLFLIGYSIDYAQHLPRPVAASRLDSYL' A
#
# COMPACT_ATOMS: atom_id res chain seq x y z
N MET A 1 -24.07 -21.59 41.19
CA MET A 1 -23.16 -20.41 41.17
C MET A 1 -22.64 -20.06 39.78
N GLU A 2 -22.75 -20.94 38.77
CA GLU A 2 -22.32 -20.65 37.39
C GLU A 2 -23.19 -19.60 36.66
N SER A 3 -24.50 -19.59 36.94
CA SER A 3 -25.49 -18.71 36.29
C SER A 3 -25.25 -17.22 36.53
N VAL A 4 -24.83 -16.85 37.74
CA VAL A 4 -24.47 -15.46 38.08
C VAL A 4 -23.19 -15.01 37.38
N VAL A 5 -22.22 -15.91 37.18
CA VAL A 5 -21.00 -15.59 36.42
C VAL A 5 -21.31 -15.38 34.94
N GLY A 6 -22.24 -16.17 34.38
CA GLY A 6 -22.76 -16.00 33.02
C GLY A 6 -23.47 -14.66 32.84
N PHE A 7 -24.33 -14.28 33.79
CA PHE A 7 -25.06 -13.01 33.80
C PHE A 7 -24.11 -11.80 33.75
N TYR A 8 -23.05 -11.80 34.57
CA TYR A 8 -22.05 -10.72 34.58
C TYR A 8 -21.23 -10.63 33.28
N LYS A 9 -21.04 -11.76 32.58
CA LYS A 9 -20.36 -11.78 31.28
C LYS A 9 -21.26 -11.30 30.14
N SER A 10 -22.57 -11.52 30.24
CA SER A 10 -23.56 -11.22 29.22
C SER A 10 -24.17 -9.82 29.33
N LEU A 11 -23.85 -9.04 30.39
CA LEU A 11 -24.23 -7.63 30.37
C LEU A 11 -23.66 -6.99 29.10
N PRO A 12 -24.48 -6.20 28.37
CA PRO A 12 -24.04 -5.54 27.16
C PRO A 12 -22.87 -4.62 27.50
N LYS A 13 -21.66 -5.10 27.24
CA LYS A 13 -20.47 -4.27 27.17
C LYS A 13 -20.69 -3.36 25.97
N GLY A 14 -20.44 -2.05 26.15
CA GLY A 14 -20.50 -1.11 25.03
C GLY A 14 -19.71 -1.63 23.83
N GLU A 15 -20.07 -1.17 22.63
CA GLU A 15 -19.44 -1.61 21.38
C GLU A 15 -17.93 -1.76 21.55
N ALA A 16 -17.41 -2.94 21.24
CA ALA A 16 -16.00 -3.23 21.38
C ALA A 16 -15.21 -2.12 20.64
N PRO A 17 -14.26 -1.44 21.31
CA PRO A 17 -13.55 -0.34 20.70
C PRO A 17 -12.98 -0.81 19.37
N GLN A 18 -13.27 -0.06 18.29
CA GLN A 18 -12.78 -0.42 16.95
C GLN A 18 -11.31 -0.77 17.06
N LYS A 19 -10.96 -1.99 16.64
CA LYS A 19 -9.58 -2.46 16.65
C LYS A 19 -8.77 -1.50 15.78
N ARG A 20 -8.14 -0.51 16.40
CA ARG A 20 -7.13 0.36 15.80
C ARG A 20 -5.86 -0.47 15.59
N GLY A 21 -5.93 -1.51 14.77
CA GLY A 21 -4.75 -2.25 14.37
C GLY A 21 -3.86 -1.29 13.58
N GLY A 22 -2.67 -0.95 14.05
CA GLY A 22 -1.84 0.14 13.52
C GLY A 22 -1.25 -0.06 12.10
N GLY A 23 -1.82 -0.94 11.27
CA GLY A 23 -1.31 -1.29 9.95
C GLY A 23 -1.88 -0.45 8.80
N ILE A 24 -1.20 -0.48 7.66
CA ILE A 24 -1.65 0.14 6.39
C ILE A 24 -3.06 -0.35 6.02
N LYS A 25 -3.37 -1.62 6.29
CA LYS A 25 -4.70 -2.22 6.09
C LYS A 25 -5.80 -1.48 6.88
N ALA A 26 -5.60 -1.24 8.17
CA ALA A 26 -6.61 -0.56 8.97
C ALA A 26 -6.78 0.93 8.64
N ARG A 27 -5.75 1.56 8.05
CA ARG A 27 -5.75 2.99 7.69
C ARG A 27 -6.43 3.27 6.36
N TYR A 28 -6.36 2.33 5.41
CA TYR A 28 -6.83 2.55 4.04
C TYR A 28 -7.88 1.55 3.56
N PHE A 29 -8.02 0.40 4.22
CA PHE A 29 -8.86 -0.71 3.77
C PHE A 29 -9.94 -1.14 4.80
N ASP A 30 -9.78 -0.86 6.10
CA ASP A 30 -10.79 -1.22 7.12
C ASP A 30 -11.71 -0.05 7.53
N GLY A 31 -13.00 -0.36 7.72
CA GLY A 31 -13.98 0.48 8.40
C GLY A 31 -14.31 1.79 7.66
N LYS A 32 -14.60 2.85 8.43
CA LYS A 32 -14.98 4.19 7.93
C LYS A 32 -13.88 4.88 7.10
N ASN A 33 -12.65 4.35 7.10
CA ASN A 33 -11.50 4.88 6.38
C ASN A 33 -11.17 4.09 5.10
N ALA A 34 -12.02 3.13 4.70
CA ALA A 34 -11.91 2.48 3.40
C ALA A 34 -11.99 3.56 2.31
N SER A 35 -10.83 3.87 1.73
CA SER A 35 -10.66 5.03 0.86
C SER A 35 -10.03 4.59 -0.45
N GLY A 36 -10.35 5.27 -1.55
CA GLY A 36 -9.72 5.03 -2.86
C GLY A 36 -8.27 5.49 -2.96
N LYS A 37 -7.71 6.10 -1.91
CA LYS A 37 -6.31 6.57 -1.84
C LYS A 37 -5.26 5.53 -2.28
N PRO A 38 -5.28 4.26 -1.82
CA PRO A 38 -4.39 3.21 -2.30
C PRO A 38 -4.45 3.02 -3.82
N ILE A 39 -5.63 3.09 -4.44
CA ILE A 39 -5.79 2.93 -5.90
C ILE A 39 -5.07 4.07 -6.63
N VAL A 40 -5.30 5.31 -6.21
CA VAL A 40 -4.65 6.49 -6.80
C VAL A 40 -3.13 6.43 -6.62
N ALA A 41 -2.66 6.01 -5.43
CA ALA A 41 -1.23 5.84 -5.16
C ALA A 41 -0.59 4.78 -6.07
N THR A 42 -1.28 3.66 -6.31
CA THR A 42 -0.81 2.63 -7.24
C THR A 42 -0.72 3.16 -8.67
N LEU A 43 -1.75 3.86 -9.16
CA LEU A 43 -1.75 4.45 -10.50
C LEU A 43 -0.61 5.45 -10.66
N PHE A 44 -0.44 6.35 -9.71
CA PHE A 44 0.63 7.35 -9.74
C PHE A 44 2.02 6.70 -9.75
N THR A 45 2.22 5.66 -8.94
CA THR A 45 3.48 4.90 -8.89
C THR A 45 3.75 4.23 -10.25
N LEU A 46 2.72 3.62 -10.85
CA LEU A 46 2.84 2.98 -12.15
C LEU A 46 3.24 3.99 -13.24
N PHE A 47 2.64 5.18 -13.25
CA PHE A 47 3.00 6.24 -14.19
C PHE A 47 4.44 6.72 -13.99
N LEU A 48 4.89 6.93 -12.76
CA LEU A 48 6.27 7.33 -12.48
C LEU A 48 7.29 6.30 -12.95
N ILE A 49 7.03 5.02 -12.70
CA ILE A 49 7.89 3.93 -13.15
C ILE A 49 7.89 3.88 -14.68
N GLY A 50 6.72 3.92 -15.31
CA GLY A 50 6.59 3.92 -16.77
C GLY A 50 7.35 5.08 -17.42
N TYR A 51 7.21 6.29 -16.88
CA TYR A 51 7.95 7.48 -17.33
C TYR A 51 9.46 7.30 -17.17
N SER A 52 9.91 6.77 -16.03
CA SER A 52 11.34 6.56 -15.79
C SER A 52 11.96 5.57 -16.78
N ILE A 53 11.22 4.50 -17.12
CA ILE A 53 11.63 3.51 -18.12
C ILE A 53 11.66 4.13 -19.52
N ASP A 54 10.61 4.87 -19.89
CA ASP A 54 10.53 5.56 -21.17
C ASP A 54 11.72 6.50 -21.37
N TYR A 55 12.09 7.27 -20.35
CA TYR A 55 13.30 8.12 -20.41
C TYR A 55 14.58 7.30 -20.64
N ALA A 56 14.75 6.20 -19.91
CA ALA A 56 15.93 5.35 -20.06
C ALA A 56 16.04 4.70 -21.45
N GLN A 57 14.91 4.44 -22.10
CA GLN A 57 14.86 3.80 -23.42
C GLN A 57 14.83 4.81 -24.58
N HIS A 58 14.26 5.99 -24.38
CA HIS A 58 14.09 7.01 -25.41
C HIS A 58 15.36 7.83 -25.66
N LEU A 59 16.21 8.00 -24.64
CA LEU A 59 17.51 8.64 -24.81
C LEU A 59 18.42 7.76 -25.68
N PRO A 60 18.88 8.23 -26.85
CA PRO A 60 19.92 7.51 -27.57
C PRO A 60 21.17 7.55 -26.70
N ARG A 61 21.65 6.37 -26.27
CA ARG A 61 22.99 6.27 -25.69
C ARG A 61 23.95 6.96 -26.66
N PRO A 62 24.83 7.85 -26.20
CA PRO A 62 25.79 8.49 -27.09
C PRO A 62 26.57 7.41 -27.83
N VAL A 63 26.43 7.39 -29.16
CA VAL A 63 27.09 6.50 -30.13
C VAL A 63 28.63 6.65 -30.11
N ALA A 64 29.19 7.42 -29.17
CA ALA A 64 30.61 7.46 -28.89
C ALA A 64 31.05 6.37 -27.89
N ALA A 65 30.21 6.02 -26.90
CA ALA A 65 30.59 5.07 -25.86
C ALA A 65 30.51 3.61 -26.33
N SER A 66 29.59 3.28 -27.25
CA SER A 66 29.41 1.91 -27.74
C SER A 66 30.40 1.49 -28.83
N ARG A 67 31.25 2.39 -29.34
CA ARG A 67 32.21 2.12 -30.43
C ARG A 67 33.63 1.85 -29.92
N LEU A 68 33.90 2.09 -28.63
CA LEU A 68 35.22 1.87 -28.03
C LEU A 68 35.37 0.46 -27.44
N ASP A 69 34.27 -0.25 -27.19
CA ASP A 69 34.27 -1.62 -26.65
C ASP A 69 34.46 -2.70 -27.73
N SER A 70 34.49 -2.33 -29.02
CA SER A 70 34.64 -3.25 -30.16
C SER A 70 36.05 -3.32 -30.74
N TYR A 71 37.03 -2.66 -30.12
CA TYR A 71 38.43 -2.58 -30.57
C TYR A 71 39.45 -3.03 -29.49
N LEU A 72 38.97 -3.64 -28.41
CA LEU A 72 39.75 -4.41 -27.43
C LEU A 72 39.28 -5.86 -27.45
#